data_AF-A0A970CQX1-F1
#
_entry.id   AF-A0A970CQX1-F1
#
_cell.length_a   1.000
_cell.length_b   1.000
_cell.length_c   1.000
_cell.angle_alpha   90.00
_cell.angle_beta   90.00
_cell.angle_gamma   90.00
#
_symmetry.space_group_name_H-M   'P 1'
#
loop_
_entity.id
_entity.type
_entity.pdbx_description
1 polymer ?
#
loop_
_entity_poly.entity_id
_entity_poly.type
_entity_poly.pdbx_seq_one_letter_code
_entity_poly.pdbx_strand_id
1 'polypeptide(L)' 'MEIEVLEWFFSSFIGIIAFIISLAVYFLPTIIAAVRKKRNILAIFLLNLFLGWTFIGWVVALVWAVTKN' A
#
# COMPACT_ATOMS: atom_id res chain seq x y z
N MET A 1 12.72 -3.11 -34.59
CA MET A 1 11.53 -3.99 -34.51
C MET A 1 11.64 -5.03 -33.39
N GLU A 2 12.51 -6.05 -33.44
CA GLU A 2 12.57 -7.07 -32.38
C GLU A 2 13.03 -6.53 -31.01
N ILE A 3 14.01 -5.62 -30.98
CA ILE A 3 14.53 -5.03 -29.74
C ILE A 3 13.52 -4.07 -29.09
N GLU A 4 12.78 -3.28 -29.88
CA GLU A 4 11.75 -2.36 -29.36
C GLU A 4 10.59 -3.12 -28.71
N VAL A 5 10.19 -4.24 -29.30
CA VAL A 5 9.16 -5.12 -28.73
C VAL A 5 9.64 -5.68 -27.39
N LEU A 6 10.90 -6.13 -27.32
CA LEU A 6 11.50 -6.67 -26.10
C LEU A 6 11.57 -5.62 -24.99
N GLU A 7 11.95 -4.38 -25.30
CA GLU A 7 11.97 -3.27 -24.34
C GLU A 7 10.58 -2.96 -23.77
N TRP A 8 9.55 -2.97 -24.62
CA TRP A 8 8.16 -2.80 -24.20
C TRP A 8 7.69 -3.91 -23.25
N PHE A 9 8.08 -5.16 -23.52
CA PHE A 9 7.76 -6.28 -22.63
C PHE A 9 8.41 -6.12 -21.25
N PHE A 10 9.70 -5.79 -21.19
CA PHE A 10 10.40 -5.62 -19.91
C PHE A 10 9.88 -4.42 -19.12
N SER A 11 9.62 -3.29 -19.79
CA SER A 11 9.06 -2.09 -19.14
C SER A 11 7.69 -2.36 -18.53
N SER A 12 6.83 -3.09 -19.24
CA SER A 12 5.51 -3.49 -18.74
C SER A 12 5.61 -4.38 -17.49
N PHE A 13 6.51 -5.36 -17.51
CA PHE A 13 6.74 -6.25 -16.36
C PHE A 13 7.27 -5.50 -15.14
N ILE A 14 8.26 -4.63 -15.34
CA ILE A 14 8.81 -3.76 -14.28
C ILE A 14 7.71 -2.84 -13.72
N GLY A 15 6.88 -2.25 -14.58
CA GLY A 15 5.78 -1.39 -14.18
C GLY A 15 4.75 -2.11 -13.30
N ILE A 16 4.38 -3.34 -13.68
CA ILE A 16 3.45 -4.17 -12.88
C ILE A 16 4.05 -4.49 -11.51
N ILE A 17 5.32 -4.90 -11.45
CA ILE A 17 6.00 -5.20 -10.19
C ILE A 17 6.06 -3.95 -9.30
N ALA A 18 6.48 -2.82 -9.86
CA ALA A 18 6.56 -1.56 -9.14
C ALA A 18 5.18 -1.16 -8.59
N PHE A 19 4.13 -1.28 -9.39
CA PHE A 19 2.76 -0.99 -8.97
C PHE A 19 2.30 -1.87 -7.80
N ILE A 20 2.55 -3.19 -7.87
CA ILE A 20 2.20 -4.12 -6.78
C ILE A 20 2.93 -3.76 -5.50
N ILE A 21 4.23 -3.44 -5.58
CA ILE A 21 5.03 -3.03 -4.42
C ILE A 21 4.49 -1.73 -3.82
N SER A 22 4.23 -0.72 -4.66
CA SER A 22 3.65 0.55 -4.22
C SER A 22 2.30 0.35 -3.54
N LEU A 23 1.44 -0.52 -4.06
CA LEU A 23 0.14 -0.83 -3.46
C LEU A 23 0.31 -1.50 -2.09
N ALA A 24 1.26 -2.43 -1.96
CA ALA A 24 1.55 -3.09 -0.69
C ALA A 24 2.06 -2.11 0.37
N VAL A 25 2.94 -1.17 -0.01
CA VAL A 25 3.43 -0.11 0.88
C VAL A 25 2.32 0.86 1.26
N TYR A 26 1.47 1.24 0.30
CA TYR A 26 0.32 2.11 0.56
C TYR A 26 -0.63 1.49 1.59
N PHE A 27 -0.93 0.20 1.48
CA PHE A 27 -1.81 -0.52 2.41
C PHE A 27 -1.10 -1.12 3.63
N LEU A 28 0.19 -0.81 3.83
CA LEU A 28 0.96 -1.32 4.97
C LEU A 28 0.29 -1.06 6.34
N PRO A 29 -0.30 0.12 6.63
CA PRO A 29 -1.01 0.35 7.88
C PRO A 29 -2.21 -0.58 8.07
N THR A 30 -2.97 -0.81 7.00
CA THR A 30 -4.11 -1.73 7.01
C THR A 30 -3.66 -3.17 7.22
N ILE A 31 -2.59 -3.60 6.55
CA ILE A 31 -2.02 -4.95 6.68
C ILE A 31 -1.56 -5.18 8.13
N ILE A 32 -0.85 -4.22 8.72
CA ILE A 32 -0.40 -4.31 10.12
C ILE A 32 -1.60 -4.41 11.08
N ALA A 33 -2.65 -3.61 10.86
CA ALA A 33 -3.86 -3.67 11.66
C ALA A 33 -4.59 -5.03 11.54
N ALA A 34 -4.59 -5.61 10.34
CA ALA A 34 -5.17 -6.93 10.07
C ALA A 34 -4.39 -8.05 10.78
N VAL A 35 -3.07 -8.07 10.65
CA VAL A 35 -2.19 -9.06 11.31
C VAL A 35 -2.30 -8.95 12.83
N ARG A 36 -2.42 -7.73 13.36
CA ARG A 36 -2.63 -7.47 14.79
C ARG A 36 -4.07 -7.66 15.27
N LYS A 37 -4.99 -8.10 14.40
CA LYS A 37 -6.42 -8.31 14.69
C LYS A 37 -7.07 -7.11 15.40
N LYS A 38 -6.78 -5.90 14.92
CA LYS A 38 -7.36 -4.68 15.48
C LYS A 38 -8.89 -4.68 15.35
N ARG A 39 -9.60 -4.43 16.45
CA ARG A 39 -11.06 -4.27 16.43
C ARG A 39 -11.51 -3.14 15.50
N ASN A 40 -10.68 -2.11 15.38
CA ASN A 40 -10.94 -0.93 14.54
C ASN A 40 -10.29 -1.02 13.15
N ILE A 41 -10.07 -2.24 12.62
CA ILE A 41 -9.45 -2.45 11.31
C ILE A 41 -10.17 -1.67 10.20
N LEU A 42 -11.51 -1.63 10.20
CA LEU A 42 -12.29 -0.89 9.21
C LEU A 42 -12.01 0.62 9.28
N ALA A 43 -11.87 1.19 10.48
CA ALA A 43 -11.55 2.61 10.63
C ALA A 43 -10.14 2.92 10.11
N ILE A 44 -9.16 2.06 10.41
CA ILE A 44 -7.78 2.19 9.91
C ILE A 44 -7.75 2.03 8.38
N PHE A 45 -8.54 1.09 7.83
CA PHE A 45 -8.66 0.89 6.40
C PHE A 45 -9.26 2.11 5.70
N LEU A 46 -10.39 2.64 6.19
CA LEU A 46 -11.02 3.83 5.60
C LEU A 46 -10.11 5.06 5.70
N LEU A 47 -9.43 5.25 6.84
CA LEU A 47 -8.46 6.33 7.01
C LEU A 47 -7.32 6.19 5.99
N ASN A 48 -6.77 5.00 5.83
CA ASN A 48 -5.70 4.73 4.87
C ASN A 48 -6.19 4.87 3.40
N LEU A 49 -7.44 4.49 3.10
CA LEU A 49 -8.00 4.60 1.76
C LEU A 49 -8.21 6.06 1.36
N PHE A 50 -8.82 6.86 2.23
CA PHE A 50 -9.17 8.25 1.92
C PHE A 50 -8.06 9.26 2.19
N LEU A 51 -7.17 9.01 3.15
CA LEU A 51 -6.11 9.93 3.57
C LEU A 51 -4.70 9.37 3.42
N GLY A 52 -4.52 8.10 3.01
CA GLY A 52 -3.20 7.49 2.84
C GLY A 52 -2.38 8.08 1.68
N TRP A 53 -3.03 8.80 0.76
CA TRP A 53 -2.35 9.59 -0.27
C TRP A 53 -1.64 10.83 0.31
N THR A 54 -1.96 11.21 1.55
CA THR A 54 -1.20 12.19 2.31
C THR A 54 -0.21 11.48 3.22
N PHE A 55 1.04 11.97 3.28
CA PHE A 55 2.05 11.40 4.19
C PHE A 55 1.56 11.40 5.64
N ILE A 56 0.87 12.47 6.06
CA ILE A 56 0.32 12.60 7.42
C ILE A 56 -0.76 11.55 7.68
N GLY A 57 -1.75 11.39 6.79
CA GLY A 57 -2.81 10.40 6.95
C GLY A 57 -2.29 8.96 6.99
N TRP A 58 -1.29 8.65 6.15
CA TRP A 58 -0.61 7.36 6.18
C TRP A 58 0.10 7.09 7.52
N VAL A 59 0.83 8.08 8.06
CA VAL A 59 1.50 7.96 9.36
C VAL A 59 0.50 7.80 10.50
N VAL A 60 -0.61 8.55 10.50
CA VAL A 60 -1.68 8.41 11.50
C VAL A 60 -2.30 7.00 11.45
N ALA A 61 -2.59 6.48 10.25
CA ALA A 61 -3.05 5.10 10.08
C ALA A 61 -2.06 4.09 10.66
N LEU A 62 -0.76 4.29 10.39
CA LEU A 62 0.31 3.41 10.85
C LEU A 62 0.42 3.41 12.38
N VAL A 63 0.44 4.60 13.00
CA VAL A 63 0.48 4.75 14.47
C VAL A 63 -0.73 4.06 15.11
N TRP A 64 -1.92 4.23 14.54
CA TRP A 64 -3.12 3.57 15.04
C TRP A 64 -3.05 2.05 14.89
N ALA A 65 -2.51 1.55 13.78
CA ALA A 65 -2.32 0.12 13.54
C ALA A 65 -1.39 -0.54 14.56
N VAL A 66 -0.36 0.15 15.04
CA VAL A 66 0.63 -0.40 15.99
C VAL A 66 0.29 -0.16 17.47
N THR A 67 -0.60 0.80 17.77
CA THR A 67 -1.04 1.12 19.14
C THR A 67 -1.62 -0.11 19.84
N LYS A 68 -1.67 -0.17 21.18
CA LYS A 68 -2.14 -1.36 21.93
C LYS A 68 -3.65 -1.46 22.21
N ASN A 69 -4.42 -0.40 21.90
CA ASN A 69 -5.87 -0.30 22.16
C ASN A 69 -6.70 -1.44 21.55
#